data_AF-A0A955IUJ1-F1
#
_entry.id   AF-A0A955IUJ1-F1
#
_cell.length_a   1.000
_cell.length_b   1.000
_cell.length_c   1.000
_cell.angle_alpha   90.00
_cell.angle_beta   90.00
_cell.angle_gamma   90.00
#
_symmetry.space_group_name_H-M   'P 1'
#
loop_
_entity.id
_entity.type
_entity.pdbx_description
1 polymer ?
#
loop_
_entity_poly.entity_id
_entity_poly.type
_entity_poly.pdbx_seq_one_letter_code
_entity_poly.pdbx_strand_id
1 'polypeptide(L)'
;MIESVEVIIRQPGFPDRVVPLREGRTRLGRADDNEIVLSDVGVSRRHAQIVIEHGEVSVEDLGSGNGTYYFGHRIKAQPIRDADEVVIDPFILQFRVVGDVGQAQGPDTVAQDTLENGVRLEVVVGNGVSGHIYPILDRGLTMGRAEDRDVVVPDPASSRHHCHITREED
;
A
#
# COMPACT_ATOMS: atom_id res chain seq x y z
N MET A 1 -20.37 -8.71 -9.55
CA MET A 1 -19.80 -9.97 -9.02
C MET A 1 -18.36 -10.03 -9.51
N ILE A 2 -17.41 -10.20 -8.60
CA ILE A 2 -16.00 -10.40 -8.96
C ILE A 2 -15.85 -11.74 -9.69
N GLU A 3 -15.23 -11.72 -10.85
CA GLU A 3 -14.97 -12.90 -11.69
C GLU A 3 -13.60 -13.51 -11.40
N SER A 4 -12.58 -12.67 -11.20
CA SER A 4 -11.25 -13.12 -10.82
C SER A 4 -10.47 -12.03 -10.08
N VAL A 5 -9.56 -12.46 -9.21
CA VAL A 5 -8.59 -11.59 -8.55
C VAL A 5 -7.22 -12.21 -8.64
N GLU A 6 -6.24 -11.44 -9.09
CA GLU A 6 -4.83 -11.79 -9.08
C GLU A 6 -4.06 -10.74 -8.28
N VAL A 7 -3.05 -11.18 -7.54
CA VAL A 7 -2.03 -10.28 -6.98
C VAL A 7 -0.70 -10.53 -7.69
N ILE A 8 -0.15 -9.46 -8.26
CA ILE A 8 1.19 -9.43 -8.83
C ILE A 8 2.13 -8.89 -7.76
N ILE A 9 3.03 -9.75 -7.28
CA ILE A 9 4.01 -9.44 -6.26
C ILE A 9 5.29 -9.04 -6.97
N ARG A 10 5.66 -7.77 -6.83
CA ARG A 10 6.91 -7.22 -7.34
C ARG A 10 7.93 -7.10 -6.23
N GLN A 11 9.14 -7.51 -6.53
CA GLN A 11 10.30 -7.29 -5.67
C GLN A 11 11.47 -6.88 -6.56
N PRO A 12 12.14 -5.76 -6.27
CA PRO A 12 13.22 -5.32 -7.10
C PRO A 12 14.39 -6.30 -7.18
N GLY A 13 14.88 -6.54 -8.40
CA GLY A 13 15.93 -7.53 -8.67
C GLY A 13 15.42 -8.98 -8.76
N PHE A 14 14.11 -9.21 -8.59
CA PHE A 14 13.49 -10.51 -8.74
C PHE A 14 12.38 -10.47 -9.80
N PRO A 15 12.10 -11.60 -10.47
CA PRO A 15 10.94 -11.69 -11.36
C PRO A 15 9.62 -11.52 -10.60
N ASP A 16 8.65 -10.88 -11.26
CA ASP A 16 7.29 -10.77 -10.76
C ASP A 16 6.67 -12.15 -10.51
N ARG A 17 5.92 -12.27 -9.40
CA ARG A 17 5.13 -13.47 -9.08
C ARG A 17 3.66 -13.13 -9.20
N VAL A 18 2.92 -13.85 -10.04
CA VAL A 18 1.46 -13.71 -10.15
C VAL A 18 0.79 -14.82 -9.36
N VAL A 19 -0.10 -14.44 -8.43
CA VAL A 19 -0.83 -15.39 -7.59
C VAL A 19 -2.33 -15.17 -7.77
N PRO A 20 -3.07 -16.16 -8.28
CA PRO A 20 -4.53 -16.09 -8.32
C PRO A 20 -5.10 -16.24 -6.91
N LEU A 21 -6.07 -15.40 -6.57
CA LEU A 21 -6.75 -15.40 -5.28
C LEU A 21 -8.14 -15.99 -5.40
N ARG A 22 -8.63 -16.56 -4.29
CA ARG A 22 -9.96 -17.14 -4.16
C ARG A 22 -10.70 -16.47 -3.01
N GLU A 23 -12.02 -16.66 -2.98
CA GLU A 23 -12.84 -16.25 -1.84
C GLU A 23 -12.30 -16.83 -0.52
N GLY A 24 -12.34 -16.02 0.54
CA GLY A 24 -11.76 -16.29 1.84
C GLY A 24 -10.55 -15.41 2.13
N ARG A 25 -9.63 -15.94 2.96
CA ARG A 25 -8.48 -15.19 3.50
C ARG A 25 -7.18 -15.80 3.02
N THR A 26 -6.31 -14.98 2.44
CA THR A 26 -4.96 -15.35 1.99
C THR A 26 -3.95 -14.61 2.85
N ARG A 27 -3.19 -15.30 3.72
CA ARG A 27 -2.20 -14.65 4.60
C ARG A 27 -0.89 -14.40 3.85
N LEU A 28 -0.25 -13.29 4.20
CA LEU A 28 1.04 -12.86 3.69
C LEU A 28 2.01 -12.65 4.85
N GLY A 29 3.25 -13.12 4.69
CA GLY A 29 4.29 -12.91 5.67
C GLY A 29 5.57 -13.67 5.33
N ARG A 30 6.63 -13.47 6.11
CA ARG A 30 7.93 -14.13 5.87
C ARG A 30 8.00 -15.58 6.33
N ALA A 31 7.06 -16.03 7.16
CA ALA A 31 7.01 -17.42 7.58
C ALA A 31 6.47 -18.29 6.44
N ASP A 32 6.92 -19.54 6.40
CA ASP A 32 6.56 -20.55 5.40
C ASP A 32 5.15 -21.11 5.58
N ASP A 33 4.46 -20.79 6.69
CA ASP A 33 3.08 -21.16 6.99
C ASP A 33 2.02 -20.19 6.40
N ASN A 34 2.46 -19.18 5.65
CA ASN A 34 1.57 -18.27 4.91
C ASN A 34 1.27 -18.80 3.51
N GLU A 35 0.06 -18.54 3.02
CA GLU A 35 -0.31 -18.88 1.64
C GLU A 35 0.55 -18.11 0.61
N ILE A 36 0.92 -16.86 0.92
CA ILE A 36 1.89 -16.09 0.15
C ILE A 36 3.10 -15.77 1.04
N VAL A 37 4.22 -16.41 0.73
CA VAL A 37 5.49 -16.15 1.42
C VAL A 37 6.18 -14.92 0.81
N LEU A 38 6.45 -13.92 1.65
CA LEU A 38 7.21 -12.71 1.35
C LEU A 38 8.52 -12.76 2.14
N SER A 39 9.54 -13.38 1.55
CA SER A 39 10.80 -13.71 2.24
C SER A 39 11.72 -12.50 2.37
N ASP A 40 11.47 -11.68 3.38
CA ASP A 40 12.35 -10.57 3.76
C ASP A 40 12.36 -10.36 5.28
N VAL A 41 13.45 -9.82 5.81
CA VAL A 41 13.63 -9.55 7.24
C VAL A 41 12.72 -8.42 7.75
N GLY A 42 12.39 -7.45 6.89
CA GLY A 42 11.48 -6.36 7.16
C GLY A 42 10.00 -6.79 7.20
N VAL A 43 9.70 -8.01 6.76
CA VAL A 43 8.34 -8.55 6.76
C VAL A 43 8.10 -9.34 8.05
N SER A 44 6.99 -9.06 8.74
CA SER A 44 6.59 -9.85 9.91
C SER A 44 6.27 -11.30 9.53
N ARG A 45 6.40 -12.24 10.48
CA ARG A 45 6.12 -13.68 10.22
C ARG A 45 4.71 -13.89 9.65
N ARG A 46 3.73 -13.19 10.21
CA ARG A 46 2.36 -13.05 9.69
C ARG A 46 2.13 -11.54 9.63
N HIS A 47 2.17 -10.98 8.44
CA HIS A 47 2.24 -9.52 8.24
C HIS A 47 0.87 -8.94 7.94
N ALA A 48 0.21 -9.49 6.92
CA ALA A 48 -1.08 -9.02 6.45
C ALA A 48 -1.92 -10.20 5.94
N GLN A 49 -3.17 -9.95 5.60
CA GLN A 49 -4.01 -10.87 4.84
C GLN A 49 -4.81 -10.12 3.77
N ILE A 50 -5.01 -10.76 2.63
CA ILE A 50 -5.99 -10.34 1.63
C ILE A 50 -7.29 -11.08 1.93
N VAL A 51 -8.39 -10.35 1.99
CA VAL A 51 -9.74 -10.88 2.25
C VAL A 51 -10.59 -10.66 1.00
N ILE A 52 -11.20 -11.73 0.51
CA ILE A 52 -12.18 -11.69 -0.56
C ILE A 52 -13.47 -12.28 0.00
N GLU A 53 -14.46 -11.45 0.29
CA GLU A 53 -15.74 -11.87 0.87
C GLU A 53 -16.86 -11.00 0.26
N HIS A 54 -18.02 -11.59 -0.02
CA HIS A 54 -19.20 -10.86 -0.53
C HIS A 54 -18.98 -10.02 -1.81
N GLY A 55 -18.00 -10.39 -2.64
CA GLY A 55 -17.68 -9.65 -3.86
C GLY A 55 -16.89 -8.36 -3.61
N GLU A 56 -16.24 -8.24 -2.46
CA GLU A 56 -15.30 -7.16 -2.12
C GLU A 56 -13.91 -7.75 -1.87
N VAL A 57 -12.87 -6.96 -2.18
CA VAL A 57 -11.47 -7.28 -1.88
C VAL A 57 -10.95 -6.26 -0.87
N SER A 58 -10.22 -6.72 0.15
CA SER A 58 -9.52 -5.83 1.07
C SER A 58 -8.18 -6.41 1.52
N VAL A 59 -7.29 -5.54 1.99
CA VAL A 59 -6.05 -5.91 2.66
C VAL A 59 -6.11 -5.46 4.11
N GLU A 60 -5.75 -6.35 5.04
CA GLU A 60 -5.70 -6.10 6.47
C GLU A 60 -4.29 -6.35 7.02
N ASP A 61 -3.73 -5.37 7.74
CA ASP A 61 -2.48 -5.53 8.49
C ASP A 61 -2.73 -6.29 9.80
N LEU A 62 -1.89 -7.27 10.12
CA LEU A 62 -2.05 -8.14 11.29
C LEU A 62 -1.22 -7.69 12.51
N GLY A 63 -0.97 -6.39 12.63
CA GLY A 63 -0.11 -5.82 13.68
C GLY A 63 1.37 -6.00 13.36
N SER A 64 1.72 -5.80 12.10
CA SER A 64 3.10 -5.96 11.63
C SER A 64 4.03 -4.88 12.22
N GLY A 65 5.32 -5.22 12.34
CA GLY A 65 6.33 -4.29 12.86
C GLY A 65 6.52 -3.07 11.96
N ASN A 66 6.78 -3.31 10.66
CA ASN A 66 7.06 -2.25 9.70
C ASN A 66 5.80 -1.64 9.05
N GLY A 67 4.64 -2.29 9.18
CA GLY A 67 3.39 -1.79 8.61
C GLY A 67 3.12 -2.21 7.17
N THR A 68 1.85 -2.14 6.82
CA THR A 68 1.32 -2.24 5.45
C THR A 68 0.89 -0.85 4.99
N TYR A 69 1.19 -0.48 3.74
CA TYR A 69 0.98 0.88 3.24
C TYR A 69 0.13 0.90 1.98
N TYR A 70 -0.73 1.90 1.88
CA TYR A 70 -1.57 2.18 0.72
C TYR A 70 -1.44 3.66 0.40
N PHE A 71 -0.97 3.98 -0.81
CA PHE A 71 -0.59 5.34 -1.19
C PHE A 71 0.27 6.06 -0.14
N GLY A 72 1.28 5.34 0.35
CA GLY A 72 2.25 5.82 1.33
C GLY A 72 1.71 5.96 2.75
N HIS A 73 0.40 5.84 2.95
CA HIS A 73 -0.23 5.87 4.27
C HIS A 73 -0.26 4.48 4.88
N ARG A 74 0.14 4.37 6.16
CA ARG A 74 0.05 3.11 6.88
C ARG A 74 -1.42 2.76 7.13
N ILE A 75 -1.84 1.57 6.72
CA ILE A 75 -3.21 1.09 6.86
C ILE A 75 -3.36 0.01 7.93
N LYS A 76 -4.56 -0.10 8.48
CA LYS A 76 -5.00 -1.28 9.24
C LYS A 76 -5.85 -2.21 8.40
N ALA A 77 -6.76 -1.64 7.61
CA ALA A 77 -7.59 -2.32 6.64
C ALA A 77 -7.86 -1.36 5.48
N GLN A 78 -7.86 -1.88 4.25
CA GLN A 78 -8.06 -1.08 3.04
C GLN A 78 -8.87 -1.87 2.00
N PRO A 79 -10.04 -1.38 1.55
CA PRO A 79 -10.69 -1.91 0.35
C PRO A 79 -9.82 -1.71 -0.89
N ILE A 80 -9.79 -2.72 -1.77
CA ILE A 80 -8.93 -2.78 -2.95
C ILE A 80 -9.77 -2.83 -4.22
N ARG A 81 -9.39 -2.01 -5.19
CA ARG A 81 -9.92 -1.97 -6.56
C ARG A 81 -8.95 -2.60 -7.55
N ASP A 82 -9.37 -2.68 -8.81
CA ASP A 82 -8.47 -3.03 -9.90
C ASP A 82 -7.34 -2.00 -10.00
N ALA A 83 -6.13 -2.48 -10.33
CA ALA A 83 -4.90 -1.71 -10.46
C ALA A 83 -4.33 -1.06 -9.18
N ASP A 84 -5.03 -1.14 -8.04
CA ASP A 84 -4.52 -0.64 -6.76
C ASP A 84 -3.21 -1.33 -6.35
N GLU A 85 -2.36 -0.59 -5.64
CA GLU A 85 -1.09 -1.08 -5.12
C GLU A 85 -1.02 -0.96 -3.60
N VAL A 86 -0.58 -2.04 -2.95
CA VAL A 86 -0.26 -2.07 -1.52
C VAL A 86 1.21 -2.39 -1.33
N VAL A 87 1.89 -1.64 -0.47
CA VAL A 87 3.31 -1.81 -0.18
C VAL A 87 3.50 -2.50 1.16
N ILE A 88 4.30 -3.57 1.13
CA ILE A 88 4.87 -4.22 2.30
C ILE A 88 6.36 -4.33 2.01
N ASP A 89 7.17 -3.35 2.47
CA ASP A 89 8.55 -3.23 2.02
C ASP A 89 9.36 -4.54 2.19
N PRO A 90 10.14 -4.94 1.17
CA PRO A 90 10.39 -4.27 -0.12
C PRO A 90 9.42 -4.67 -1.25
N PHE A 91 8.29 -5.27 -0.94
CA PHE A 91 7.32 -5.82 -1.90
C PHE A 91 6.23 -4.80 -2.25
N ILE A 92 5.90 -4.73 -3.54
CA ILE A 92 4.70 -4.06 -4.05
C ILE A 92 3.70 -5.13 -4.49
N LEU A 93 2.49 -5.06 -3.96
CA LEU A 93 1.37 -5.93 -4.29
C LEU A 93 0.44 -5.16 -5.22
N GLN A 94 0.53 -5.40 -6.52
CA GLN A 94 -0.42 -4.84 -7.49
C GLN A 94 -1.59 -5.79 -7.70
N PHE A 95 -2.81 -5.28 -7.58
CA PHE A 95 -4.01 -6.07 -7.75
C PHE A 95 -4.57 -5.96 -9.17
N ARG A 96 -5.03 -7.10 -9.69
CA ARG A 96 -5.89 -7.16 -10.86
C ARG A 96 -7.23 -7.75 -10.43
N VAL A 97 -8.29 -6.97 -10.55
CA VAL A 97 -9.65 -7.35 -10.15
C VAL A 97 -10.54 -7.25 -11.38
N VAL A 98 -11.03 -8.40 -11.86
CA VAL A 98 -11.94 -8.46 -13.00
C VAL A 98 -13.34 -8.76 -12.49
N GLY A 99 -14.32 -7.93 -12.86
CA GLY A 99 -15.73 -8.09 -12.54
C GLY A 99 -16.34 -6.83 -11.92
N ASP A 100 -17.66 -6.88 -11.68
CA ASP A 100 -18.40 -5.77 -11.08
C ASP A 100 -18.12 -5.76 -9.57
N VAL A 101 -17.15 -4.94 -9.15
CA VAL A 101 -16.83 -4.68 -7.73
C VAL A 101 -17.92 -3.80 -7.14
N GLY A 102 -18.53 -4.24 -6.04
CA GLY A 102 -19.41 -3.39 -5.25
C GLY A 102 -18.69 -2.08 -4.93
N GLN A 103 -19.37 -0.95 -5.12
CA GLN A 103 -18.80 0.39 -4.89
C GLN A 103 -18.31 0.52 -3.45
N ALA A 104 -17.04 0.23 -3.19
CA ALA A 104 -16.42 0.45 -1.89
C ALA A 104 -16.26 1.96 -1.66
N GLN A 105 -17.28 2.61 -1.09
CA GLN A 105 -17.20 4.03 -0.70
C GLN A 105 -16.30 4.15 0.54
N GLY A 106 -14.99 4.25 0.29
CA GLY A 106 -13.98 4.59 1.29
C GLY A 106 -13.59 6.08 1.20
N PRO A 107 -13.00 6.65 2.27
CA PRO A 107 -12.51 8.03 2.30
C PRO A 107 -11.38 8.32 1.28
N ASP A 108 -10.80 7.30 0.65
CA ASP A 108 -9.64 7.42 -0.25
C ASP A 108 -9.98 7.70 -1.72
N THR A 109 -11.25 7.89 -2.10
CA THR A 109 -11.61 8.28 -3.48
C THR A 109 -10.87 9.56 -3.90
N VAL A 110 -10.69 10.51 -2.98
CA VAL A 110 -9.94 11.75 -3.24
C VAL A 110 -8.45 11.48 -3.48
N ALA A 111 -7.86 10.54 -2.72
CA ALA A 111 -6.48 10.11 -2.90
C ALA A 111 -6.29 9.42 -4.27
N GLN A 112 -7.23 8.53 -4.64
CA GLN A 112 -7.26 7.83 -5.92
C GLN A 112 -7.42 8.79 -7.11
N ASP A 113 -8.39 9.71 -7.07
CA ASP A 113 -8.58 10.73 -8.12
C ASP A 113 -7.33 11.60 -8.30
N THR A 114 -6.66 11.95 -7.19
CA THR A 114 -5.41 12.72 -7.20
C THR A 114 -4.24 11.91 -7.76
N LEU A 115 -4.25 10.58 -7.68
CA LEU A 115 -3.19 9.76 -8.28
C LEU A 115 -3.36 9.59 -9.78
N GLU A 116 -4.59 9.44 -10.23
CA GLU A 116 -4.91 9.30 -11.65
C GLU A 116 -4.74 10.63 -12.40
N ASN A 117 -5.12 11.76 -11.79
CA ASN A 117 -5.19 13.06 -12.47
C ASN A 117 -4.47 14.22 -11.76
N GLY A 118 -3.83 13.98 -10.62
CA GLY A 118 -3.21 15.01 -9.77
C GLY A 118 -1.68 14.86 -9.62
N VAL A 119 -1.11 15.70 -8.75
CA VAL A 119 0.32 15.69 -8.44
C VAL A 119 0.61 14.70 -7.31
N ARG A 120 1.64 13.89 -7.47
CA ARG A 120 2.08 12.90 -6.47
C ARG A 120 3.55 13.10 -6.11
N LEU A 121 3.87 12.80 -4.86
CA LEU A 121 5.23 12.72 -4.35
C LEU A 121 5.65 11.26 -4.27
N GLU A 122 6.70 10.88 -4.97
CA GLU A 122 7.35 9.57 -4.81
C GLU A 122 8.52 9.71 -3.84
N VAL A 123 8.42 9.05 -2.68
CA VAL A 123 9.47 9.05 -1.65
C VAL A 123 10.25 7.76 -1.76
N VAL A 124 11.48 7.86 -2.22
CA VAL A 124 12.38 6.72 -2.36
C VAL A 124 13.44 6.76 -1.25
N VAL A 125 13.54 5.69 -0.46
CA VAL A 125 14.48 5.60 0.67
C VAL A 125 15.64 4.67 0.34
N GLY A 126 16.86 5.05 0.71
CA GLY A 126 18.06 4.20 0.55
C GLY A 126 18.46 3.96 -0.91
N ASN A 127 18.72 2.71 -1.28
CA ASN A 127 19.26 2.31 -2.60
C ASN A 127 18.22 2.35 -3.74
N GLY A 128 17.08 2.99 -3.56
CA GLY A 128 16.29 3.42 -4.72
C GLY A 128 15.19 2.47 -5.20
N VAL A 129 14.86 1.39 -4.47
CA VAL A 129 14.23 0.23 -5.11
C VAL A 129 12.70 0.09 -4.95
N SER A 130 12.09 0.70 -3.94
CA SER A 130 10.63 0.91 -3.88
C SER A 130 10.35 2.28 -3.26
N GLY A 131 9.70 3.15 -4.03
CA GLY A 131 9.23 4.44 -3.55
C GLY A 131 7.82 4.32 -2.98
N HIS A 132 7.57 4.94 -1.82
CA HIS A 132 6.20 5.15 -1.35
C HIS A 132 5.62 6.34 -2.12
N ILE A 133 4.48 6.13 -2.77
CA ILE A 133 3.80 7.19 -3.53
C ILE A 133 2.75 7.84 -2.63
N TYR A 134 2.80 9.17 -2.51
CA TYR A 134 1.86 9.95 -1.72
C TYR A 134 1.13 10.96 -2.62
N PRO A 135 -0.20 10.94 -2.72
CA PRO A 135 -0.95 11.99 -3.39
C PRO A 135 -0.82 13.32 -2.65
N ILE A 136 -0.66 14.42 -3.40
CA ILE A 136 -0.71 15.77 -2.83
C ILE A 136 -2.14 16.28 -2.96
N LEU A 137 -2.91 16.13 -1.88
CA LEU A 137 -4.27 16.63 -1.76
C LEU A 137 -4.29 18.18 -1.66
N ASP A 138 -5.47 18.80 -1.80
CA ASP A 138 -5.65 20.27 -1.68
C ASP A 138 -5.13 20.83 -0.34
N ARG A 139 -5.23 20.03 0.73
CA ARG A 139 -4.70 20.38 2.06
C ARG A 139 -3.17 20.37 2.15
N GLY A 140 -2.48 20.02 1.07
CA GLY A 140 -1.04 19.75 1.03
C GLY A 140 -0.64 18.47 1.76
N LEU A 141 0.66 18.17 1.72
CA LEU A 141 1.28 17.02 2.35
C LEU A 141 2.23 17.48 3.46
N THR A 142 2.22 16.81 4.61
CA THR A 142 3.13 17.11 5.73
C THR A 142 4.21 16.04 5.87
N MET A 143 5.45 16.45 6.15
CA MET A 143 6.58 15.55 6.29
C MET A 143 7.37 15.85 7.57
N GLY A 144 7.90 14.81 8.20
CA GLY A 144 8.75 14.92 9.38
C GLY A 144 8.90 13.59 10.12
N ARG A 145 9.66 13.59 11.21
CA ARG A 145 9.88 12.35 12.00
C ARG A 145 8.77 11.99 12.98
N ALA A 146 7.76 12.86 13.16
CA ALA A 146 6.63 12.55 14.02
C ALA A 146 5.63 11.63 13.29
N GLU A 147 5.06 10.67 14.02
CA GLU A 147 4.12 9.68 13.46
C GLU A 147 2.78 10.29 12.99
N ASP A 148 2.52 11.55 13.36
CA ASP A 148 1.32 12.31 12.97
C ASP A 148 1.47 13.03 11.61
N ARG A 149 2.58 12.80 10.89
CA ARG A 149 2.85 13.36 9.57
C ARG A 149 2.34 12.42 8.47
N ASP A 150 2.02 12.99 7.31
CA ASP A 150 1.62 12.20 6.13
C ASP A 150 2.78 11.35 5.62
N VAL A 151 3.97 11.94 5.50
CA VAL A 151 5.24 11.25 5.17
C VAL A 151 6.12 11.22 6.41
N VAL A 152 6.25 10.04 7.01
CA VAL A 152 7.09 9.84 8.20
C VAL A 152 8.50 9.49 7.78
N VAL A 153 9.47 10.33 8.17
CA VAL A 153 10.90 10.06 7.99
C VAL A 153 11.53 9.77 9.35
N PRO A 154 11.73 8.51 9.74
CA PRO A 154 12.21 8.12 11.06
C PRO A 154 13.73 8.33 11.22
N ASP A 155 14.22 9.52 10.89
CA ASP A 155 15.61 9.96 11.04
C ASP A 155 15.72 11.02 12.15
N PRO A 156 16.59 10.85 13.16
CA PRO A 156 16.84 11.85 14.19
C PRO A 156 17.27 13.23 13.67
N ALA A 157 17.90 13.29 12.50
CA ALA A 157 18.28 14.54 11.84
C ALA A 157 17.08 15.28 11.23
N SER A 158 15.95 14.61 11.02
CA SER A 158 14.71 15.23 10.56
C SER A 158 13.96 15.90 11.71
N SER A 159 13.36 17.05 11.42
CA SER A 159 12.51 17.75 12.39
C SER A 159 11.22 16.97 12.62
N ARG A 160 10.60 17.10 13.81
CA ARG A 160 9.29 16.48 14.08
C ARG A 160 8.24 16.92 13.05
N HIS A 161 8.26 18.20 12.70
CA HIS A 161 7.41 18.83 11.69
C HIS A 161 8.36 19.54 10.72
N HIS A 162 8.81 18.84 9.68
CA HIS A 162 9.95 19.27 8.87
C HIS A 162 9.54 20.17 7.71
N CYS A 163 8.54 19.76 6.92
CA CYS A 163 8.02 20.61 5.86
C CYS A 163 6.54 20.34 5.58
N HIS A 164 5.96 21.29 4.83
CA HIS A 164 4.64 21.20 4.25
C HIS A 164 4.78 21.45 2.75
N ILE A 165 4.26 20.53 1.94
CA ILE A 165 4.35 20.57 0.49
C ILE A 165 2.94 20.86 -0.03
N THR A 166 2.79 21.97 -0.74
CA THR A 166 1.53 22.40 -1.35
C THR A 166 1.69 22.49 -2.86
N ARG A 167 0.58 22.33 -3.57
CA ARG A 167 0.49 22.69 -4.98
C ARG A 167 -0.01 24.14 -5.07
N GLU A 168 0.69 24.99 -5.81
CA GLU A 168 0.16 26.30 -6.20
C GLU A 168 -0.66 26.14 -7.49
N GLU A 169 -1.81 26.81 -7.56
CA GLU A 169 -2.56 26.96 -8.81
C GLU A 169 -1.96 28.15 -9.58
N ASP A 170 -1.59 27.93 -10.85
CA ASP A 170 -1.18 29.00 -11.78
C ASP A 170 -2.36 29.86 -12.23
#